data_AF-A0A960ZPC3-F1
#
_entry.id   AF-A0A960ZPC3-F1
#
_cell.length_a   1.000
_cell.length_b   1.000
_cell.length_c   1.000
_cell.angle_alpha   90.00
_cell.angle_beta   90.00
_cell.angle_gamma   90.00
#
_symmetry.space_group_name_H-M   'P 1'
#
loop_
_entity.id
_entity.type
_entity.pdbx_description
1 polymer ?
#
loop_
_entity_poly.entity_id
_entity_poly.type
_entity_poly.pdbx_seq_one_letter_code
_entity_poly.pdbx_strand_id
1 'polypeptide(L)'
;TDAKPGDKLTLNFTAAKAGRQKVSAVFTKAPDYGIITITLDGKPTSIREYDLYDPQVIPSGAETLGEFDLAAGAHTLEVTITGSNANAKPRHMFALDYLKLEPQ
;
A
#
# COMPACT_ATOMS: atom_id res chain seq x y z
N THR A 1 -12.43 -9.76 -1.13
CA THR A 1 -12.82 -9.34 -2.50
C THR A 1 -14.13 -8.57 -2.41
N ASP A 2 -14.42 -7.71 -3.40
CA ASP A 2 -15.59 -6.81 -3.41
C ASP A 2 -15.61 -5.84 -2.23
N ALA A 3 -14.51 -5.12 -2.06
CA ALA A 3 -14.40 -4.09 -1.03
C ALA A 3 -15.23 -2.85 -1.40
N LYS A 4 -15.30 -1.90 -0.48
CA LYS A 4 -15.93 -0.58 -0.68
C LYS A 4 -15.11 0.53 -0.03
N PRO A 5 -15.33 1.80 -0.39
CA PRO A 5 -14.71 2.92 0.30
C PRO A 5 -14.91 2.85 1.82
N GLY A 6 -13.82 3.04 2.55
CA GLY A 6 -13.75 2.91 4.01
C GLY A 6 -13.33 1.52 4.52
N ASP A 7 -13.34 0.49 3.68
CA ASP A 7 -12.78 -0.82 4.05
C ASP A 7 -11.25 -0.73 4.22
N LYS A 8 -10.73 -1.53 5.14
CA LYS A 8 -9.34 -1.51 5.56
C LYS A 8 -8.72 -2.90 5.55
N LEU A 9 -7.44 -2.95 5.17
CA LEU A 9 -6.56 -4.11 5.36
C LEU A 9 -5.37 -3.67 6.21
N THR A 10 -5.15 -4.35 7.33
CA THR A 10 -3.96 -4.14 8.17
C THR A 10 -3.04 -5.34 8.01
N LEU A 11 -1.80 -5.07 7.62
CA LEU A 11 -0.73 -6.05 7.47
C LEU A 11 0.30 -5.84 8.59
N ASN A 12 0.61 -6.91 9.31
CA ASN A 12 1.71 -6.92 10.26
C ASN A 12 3.01 -7.30 9.54
N PHE A 13 4.07 -6.54 9.76
CA PHE A 13 5.42 -6.88 9.29
C PHE A 13 6.43 -6.67 10.41
N THR A 14 7.61 -7.28 10.28
CA THR A 14 8.67 -7.19 11.29
C THR A 14 9.89 -6.48 10.71
N ALA A 15 10.31 -5.39 11.35
CA ALA A 15 11.59 -4.77 11.07
C ALA A 15 12.68 -5.52 11.86
N ALA A 16 13.66 -6.09 11.16
CA ALA A 16 14.71 -6.91 11.79
C ALA A 16 15.66 -6.10 12.68
N LYS A 17 15.82 -4.80 12.39
CA LYS A 17 16.68 -3.88 13.13
C LYS A 17 15.98 -2.53 13.26
N ALA A 18 16.21 -1.87 14.39
CA ALA A 18 15.79 -0.48 14.56
C ALA A 18 16.63 0.46 13.67
N GLY A 19 16.07 1.62 13.33
CA GLY A 19 16.76 2.69 12.61
C GLY A 19 15.88 3.34 11.54
N ARG A 20 16.44 4.38 10.91
CA ARG A 20 15.81 5.05 9.78
C ARG A 20 15.88 4.16 8.55
N GLN A 21 14.73 3.82 7.99
CA GLN A 21 14.62 2.91 6.86
C GLN A 21 13.74 3.53 5.78
N LYS A 22 14.17 3.39 4.53
CA LYS A 22 13.32 3.62 3.37
C LYS A 22 12.37 2.44 3.23
N VAL A 23 11.08 2.72 3.21
CA VAL A 23 10.03 1.73 3.00
C VAL A 23 9.46 1.92 1.61
N SER A 24 9.48 0.85 0.81
CA SER A 24 8.90 0.81 -0.53
C SER A 24 7.96 -0.38 -0.68
N ALA A 25 6.99 -0.28 -1.59
CA ALA A 25 6.04 -1.34 -1.89
C ALA A 25 5.91 -1.54 -3.39
N VAL A 26 5.60 -2.76 -3.81
CA VAL A 26 5.10 -3.04 -5.16
C VAL A 26 3.68 -3.57 -5.03
N PHE A 27 2.80 -3.02 -5.86
CA PHE A 27 1.40 -3.39 -5.95
C PHE A 27 1.12 -4.01 -7.32
N THR A 28 0.02 -4.73 -7.40
CA THR A 28 -0.59 -5.05 -8.70
C THR A 28 -1.57 -3.94 -9.07
N LYS A 29 -1.59 -3.55 -10.34
CA LYS A 29 -2.63 -2.73 -10.96
C LYS A 29 -3.50 -3.60 -11.85
N ALA A 30 -4.81 -3.35 -11.89
CA ALA A 30 -5.73 -4.12 -12.73
C ALA A 30 -7.06 -3.37 -13.01
N PRO A 31 -7.91 -3.89 -13.91
CA PRO A 31 -9.14 -3.20 -14.33
C PRO A 31 -10.22 -3.08 -13.26
N ASP A 32 -10.07 -3.79 -12.14
CA ASP A 32 -11.05 -3.88 -11.06
C ASP A 32 -10.50 -3.39 -9.71
N TYR A 33 -9.36 -2.71 -9.73
CA TYR A 33 -8.66 -2.25 -8.52
C TYR A 33 -9.11 -0.85 -8.11
N GLY A 34 -9.06 -0.62 -6.80
CA GLY A 34 -9.51 0.63 -6.17
C GLY A 34 -8.43 1.70 -6.09
N ILE A 35 -8.86 2.87 -5.61
CA ILE A 35 -8.00 3.95 -5.16
C ILE A 35 -7.75 3.78 -3.67
N ILE A 36 -6.50 3.93 -3.23
CA ILE A 36 -6.09 3.65 -1.85
C ILE A 36 -5.33 4.80 -1.18
N THR A 37 -5.38 4.80 0.15
CA THR A 37 -4.42 5.50 1.03
C THR A 37 -3.65 4.50 1.88
N ILE A 38 -2.43 4.85 2.29
CA ILE A 38 -1.59 3.96 3.09
C ILE A 38 -1.02 4.70 4.31
N THR A 39 -1.09 4.05 5.47
CA THR A 39 -0.41 4.48 6.70
C THR A 39 0.53 3.39 7.22
N LEU A 40 1.60 3.80 7.89
CA LEU A 40 2.55 2.94 8.60
C LEU A 40 2.53 3.33 10.08
N ASP A 41 2.17 2.41 10.97
CA ASP A 41 1.95 2.66 12.40
C ASP A 41 1.03 3.87 12.67
N GLY A 42 -0.03 3.99 11.88
CA GLY A 42 -0.97 5.12 11.94
C GLY A 42 -0.40 6.45 11.42
N LYS A 43 0.87 6.51 11.01
CA LYS A 43 1.46 7.70 10.37
C LYS A 43 1.24 7.64 8.86
N PRO A 44 0.86 8.75 8.22
CA PRO A 44 0.64 8.73 6.79
C PRO A 44 1.93 8.56 6.00
N THR A 45 1.84 7.84 4.88
CA THR A 45 2.95 7.67 3.94
C THR A 45 3.04 8.84 2.94
N SER A 46 4.04 8.83 2.07
CA SER A 46 4.13 9.72 0.90
C SER A 46 2.99 9.47 -0.10
N ILE A 47 2.38 8.29 -0.07
CA ILE A 47 1.22 7.95 -0.88
C ILE A 47 -0.05 8.45 -0.18
N ARG A 48 -0.62 9.55 -0.69
CA ARG A 48 -1.85 10.16 -0.17
C ARG A 48 -3.10 9.73 -0.92
N GLU A 49 -2.96 9.32 -2.15
CA GLU A 49 -4.00 8.72 -2.98
C GLU A 49 -3.28 7.96 -4.09
N TYR A 50 -3.63 6.70 -4.30
CA TYR A 50 -3.01 5.88 -5.34
C TYR A 50 -4.04 5.10 -6.10
N ASP A 51 -4.17 5.43 -7.38
CA ASP A 51 -5.06 4.76 -8.31
C ASP A 51 -4.38 3.51 -8.87
N LEU A 52 -4.84 2.34 -8.43
CA LEU A 52 -4.35 1.05 -8.90
C LEU A 52 -5.07 0.56 -10.16
N TYR A 53 -5.91 1.39 -10.79
CA TYR A 53 -6.51 1.05 -12.06
C TYR A 53 -5.46 0.94 -13.18
N ASP A 54 -5.59 -0.13 -13.96
CA ASP A 54 -4.96 -0.28 -15.26
C ASP A 54 -5.82 -1.18 -16.14
N PRO A 55 -5.98 -0.93 -17.46
CA PRO A 55 -6.73 -1.84 -18.34
C PRO A 55 -6.12 -3.24 -18.46
N GLN A 56 -4.87 -3.43 -18.02
CA GLN A 56 -4.20 -4.74 -17.97
C GLN A 56 -3.75 -5.06 -16.54
N VAL A 57 -3.42 -6.33 -16.29
CA VAL A 57 -2.81 -6.74 -15.01
C VAL A 57 -1.31 -6.49 -15.12
N ILE A 58 -0.80 -5.49 -14.41
CA ILE A 58 0.62 -5.09 -14.45
C ILE A 58 1.14 -4.77 -13.04
N PRO A 59 2.45 -4.89 -12.78
CA PRO A 59 3.02 -4.37 -11.54
C PRO A 59 3.05 -2.83 -11.56
N SER A 60 2.89 -2.20 -10.40
CA SER A 60 3.05 -0.75 -10.22
C SER A 60 4.48 -0.27 -10.43
N GLY A 61 5.45 -1.18 -10.31
CA GLY A 61 6.84 -0.81 -10.00
C GLY A 61 7.00 -0.46 -8.52
N ALA A 62 8.23 -0.17 -8.11
CA ALA A 62 8.56 0.12 -6.71
C ALA A 62 8.13 1.55 -6.35
N GLU A 63 7.12 1.65 -5.50
CA GLU A 63 6.61 2.91 -4.98
C GLU A 63 7.23 3.20 -3.61
N THR A 64 7.79 4.40 -3.44
CA THR A 64 8.37 4.81 -2.16
C THR A 64 7.27 5.31 -1.23
N LEU A 65 7.05 4.58 -0.13
CA LEU A 65 6.09 4.97 0.92
C LEU A 65 6.66 6.06 1.83
N GLY A 66 7.98 6.16 1.93
CA GLY A 66 8.66 7.19 2.71
C GLY A 66 9.84 6.63 3.49
N GLU A 67 10.39 7.48 4.35
CA GLU A 67 11.43 7.13 5.31
C GLU A 67 10.83 7.16 6.72
N PHE A 68 11.09 6.11 7.50
CA PHE A 68 10.52 5.94 8.82
C PHE A 68 11.59 5.52 9.81
N ASP A 69 11.56 6.09 11.01
CA ASP A 69 12.32 5.60 12.15
C ASP A 69 11.59 4.38 12.73
N LEU A 70 12.03 3.18 12.34
CA LEU A 70 11.42 1.93 12.78
C LEU A 70 12.14 1.39 14.02
N ALA A 71 11.38 0.78 14.93
CA ALA A 71 11.94 -0.01 16.00
C ALA A 71 12.31 -1.41 15.47
N ALA A 72 13.08 -2.19 16.22
CA ALA A 72 13.15 -3.62 15.93
C ALA A 72 11.86 -4.28 16.42
N GLY A 73 11.25 -5.13 15.59
CA GLY A 73 10.01 -5.83 15.95
C GLY A 73 8.83 -5.49 15.05
N ALA A 74 7.63 -5.64 15.60
CA ALA A 74 6.38 -5.60 14.84
C ALA A 74 5.96 -4.16 14.50
N HIS A 75 5.48 -4.01 13.27
CA HIS A 75 4.94 -2.78 12.70
C HIS A 75 3.70 -3.10 11.89
N THR A 76 2.90 -2.07 11.60
CA THR A 76 1.64 -2.18 10.87
C THR A 76 1.65 -1.33 9.62
N LEU A 77 1.21 -1.92 8.50
CA LEU A 77 0.83 -1.19 7.30
C LEU A 77 -0.69 -1.29 7.15
N GLU A 78 -1.39 -0.15 7.18
CA GLU A 78 -2.82 -0.10 6.93
C GLU A 78 -3.08 0.50 5.54
N VAL A 79 -3.82 -0.25 4.73
CA VAL A 79 -4.35 0.18 3.44
C VAL A 79 -5.84 0.44 3.61
N THR A 80 -6.29 1.62 3.21
CA THR A 80 -7.72 1.98 3.20
C THR A 80 -8.16 2.22 1.76
N ILE A 81 -9.26 1.60 1.35
CA ILE A 81 -9.91 1.90 0.08
C ILE A 81 -10.61 3.25 0.20
N THR A 82 -10.31 4.19 -0.69
CA THR A 82 -10.93 5.52 -0.73
C THR A 82 -11.90 5.70 -1.88
N GLY A 83 -11.75 4.91 -2.96
CA GLY A 83 -12.58 5.05 -4.14
C GLY A 83 -12.22 4.07 -5.24
N SER A 84 -12.65 4.38 -6.46
CA SER A 84 -12.39 3.61 -7.67
C SER A 84 -12.28 4.57 -8.85
N ASN A 85 -11.40 4.27 -9.82
CA ASN A 85 -11.37 4.97 -11.10
C ASN A 85 -12.73 4.80 -11.82
N ALA A 86 -13.19 5.83 -12.54
CA ALA A 86 -14.45 5.78 -13.28
C ALA A 86 -14.49 4.71 -14.39
N ASN A 87 -13.32 4.29 -14.90
CA ASN A 87 -13.18 3.24 -15.90
C ASN A 87 -13.02 1.84 -15.29
N ALA A 88 -12.81 1.74 -13.97
CA ALA A 88 -12.62 0.46 -13.32
C ALA A 88 -13.95 -0.29 -13.14
N LYS A 89 -13.90 -1.62 -13.17
CA LYS A 89 -14.98 -2.44 -12.61
C LYS A 89 -15.01 -2.17 -11.10
N PRO A 90 -16.16 -1.80 -10.52
CA PRO A 90 -16.21 -1.27 -9.15
C PRO A 90 -16.13 -2.37 -8.07
N ARG A 91 -15.07 -3.19 -8.10
CA ARG A 91 -14.79 -4.25 -7.12
C ARG A 91 -13.84 -3.82 -6.02
N HIS A 92 -13.20 -2.66 -6.19
CA HIS A 92 -12.27 -2.06 -5.25
C HIS A 92 -11.19 -3.04 -4.78
N MET A 93 -10.67 -3.84 -5.72
CA MET A 93 -9.65 -4.82 -5.39
C MET A 93 -8.33 -4.13 -5.06
N PHE A 94 -7.52 -4.83 -4.27
CA PHE A 94 -6.20 -4.42 -3.87
C PHE A 94 -5.33 -5.67 -3.80
N ALA A 95 -4.09 -5.56 -4.26
CA ALA A 95 -3.07 -6.55 -4.01
C ALA A 95 -1.72 -5.87 -3.79
N LEU A 96 -0.99 -6.43 -2.84
CA LEU A 96 0.38 -6.11 -2.51
C LEU A 96 1.25 -7.27 -2.94
N ASP A 97 2.28 -7.01 -3.73
CA ASP A 97 3.25 -8.01 -4.14
C ASP A 97 4.29 -8.17 -3.03
N TYR A 98 4.95 -7.08 -2.63
CA TYR A 98 5.90 -7.07 -1.52
C TYR A 98 6.10 -5.69 -0.89
N LEU A 99 6.61 -5.73 0.35
CA LEU A 99 7.22 -4.60 1.04
C LEU A 99 8.73 -4.78 1.08
N LYS A 100 9.47 -3.69 0.88
CA LYS A 100 10.93 -3.65 1.00
C LYS A 100 11.33 -2.61 2.02
N LEU A 101 12.13 -3.05 2.99
CA LEU A 101 12.73 -2.21 4.03
C LEU A 101 14.23 -2.12 3.73
N GLU A 102 14.72 -0.91 3.51
CA GLU A 102 16.13 -0.66 3.21
C GLU A 102 16.70 0.28 4.26
N PRO A 103 17.80 -0.09 4.96
CA PRO A 103 18.54 0.84 5.78
C PRO A 103 18.98 2.05 4.95
N GLN A 104 18.86 3.24 5.54
CA GLN A 104 19.42 4.46 4.97
C GLN A 104 20.90 4.63 5.34
#